data_AF-A0ABD4VB32-F1
#
_entry.id   AF-A0ABD4VB32-F1
#
_cell.length_a   1.000
_cell.length_b   1.000
_cell.length_c   1.000
_cell.angle_alpha   90.00
_cell.angle_beta   90.00
_cell.angle_gamma   90.00
#
_symmetry.space_group_name_H-M   'P 1'
#
loop_
_entity.id
_entity.type
_entity.pdbx_description
1 polymer ?
#
loop_
_entity_poly.entity_id
_entity_poly.type
_entity_poly.pdbx_seq_one_letter_code
_entity_poly.pdbx_strand_id
1 'polypeptide(L)'
;MFDLLVAELVRCAAVGALKVDPRIAAELILSANVGLALNQIATPSLFDDPTVSHLMRDAVFARVLGRPSTADEGDGLRSVALRLRAQLDLNGTEALEPVETALLVRWLDRIAAPGRDDTT
;
A
#
# COMPACT_ATOMS: atom_id res chain seq x y z
N MET A 1 -8.03 14.42 2.13
CA MET A 1 -8.59 13.17 1.54
C MET A 1 -7.52 12.11 1.40
N PHE A 2 -6.38 12.43 0.79
CA PHE A 2 -5.22 11.53 0.72
C PHE A 2 -4.76 11.02 2.10
N ASP A 3 -4.62 11.91 3.09
CA ASP A 3 -4.15 11.49 4.43
C ASP A 3 -5.12 10.55 5.16
N LEU A 4 -6.43 10.70 4.92
CA LEU A 4 -7.44 9.79 5.49
C LEU A 4 -7.36 8.40 4.86
N LEU A 5 -7.14 8.35 3.53
CA LEU A 5 -6.90 7.09 2.82
C LEU A 5 -5.61 6.42 3.32
N VAL A 6 -4.53 7.18 3.49
CA VAL A 6 -3.28 6.67 4.07
C VAL A 6 -3.51 6.11 5.47
N ALA A 7 -4.22 6.83 6.35
CA ALA A 7 -4.50 6.35 7.70
C ALA A 7 -5.30 5.03 7.72
N GLU A 8 -6.24 4.85 6.80
CA GLU A 8 -6.95 3.57 6.65
C GLU A 8 -6.03 2.46 6.16
N LEU A 9 -5.20 2.76 5.16
CA LEU A 9 -4.25 1.80 4.60
C LEU A 9 -3.16 1.41 5.60
N VAL A 10 -2.78 2.29 6.53
CA VAL A 10 -1.89 1.94 7.65
C VAL A 10 -2.56 0.89 8.55
N ARG A 11 -3.86 1.00 8.83
CA ARG A 11 -4.61 -0.05 9.56
C ARG A 11 -4.61 -1.38 8.81
N CYS A 12 -4.83 -1.34 7.50
CA CYS A 12 -4.74 -2.54 6.65
C CYS A 12 -3.34 -3.15 6.67
N ALA A 13 -2.28 -2.35 6.58
CA ALA A 13 -0.90 -2.82 6.65
C ALA A 13 -0.58 -3.46 8.00
N ALA A 14 -1.07 -2.89 9.09
CA ALA A 14 -0.85 -3.39 10.44
C ALA A 14 -1.40 -4.81 10.65
N VAL A 15 -2.50 -5.17 9.97
CA VAL A 15 -3.04 -6.56 9.96
C VAL A 15 -2.45 -7.43 8.85
N GLY A 16 -1.48 -6.92 8.09
CA GLY A 16 -0.82 -7.64 7.00
C GLY A 16 -1.63 -7.76 5.71
N ALA A 17 -2.63 -6.90 5.52
CA ALA A 17 -3.50 -6.92 4.35
C ALA A 17 -2.91 -6.17 3.14
N LEU A 18 -1.77 -5.48 3.27
CA LEU A 18 -1.10 -4.79 2.16
C LEU A 18 0.16 -5.52 1.69
N LYS A 19 0.36 -5.55 0.37
CA LYS A 19 1.58 -6.01 -0.32
C LYS A 19 2.63 -4.90 -0.49
N VAL A 20 2.23 -3.65 -0.29
CA VAL A 20 3.04 -2.46 -0.53
C VAL A 20 2.88 -1.47 0.62
N ASP A 21 3.73 -0.44 0.64
CA ASP A 21 3.63 0.66 1.60
C ASP A 21 2.26 1.37 1.51
N PRO A 22 1.63 1.77 2.65
CA PRO A 22 0.34 2.45 2.67
C PRO A 22 0.26 3.71 1.81
N ARG A 23 1.33 4.52 1.74
CA ARG A 23 1.36 5.73 0.92
C ARG A 23 1.38 5.38 -0.56
N ILE A 24 2.18 4.39 -0.95
CA ILE A 24 2.21 3.89 -2.33
C ILE A 24 0.83 3.35 -2.73
N ALA A 25 0.17 2.57 -1.85
CA ALA A 25 -1.19 2.10 -2.09
C ALA A 25 -2.19 3.26 -2.26
N ALA A 26 -2.10 4.30 -1.42
CA ALA A 26 -2.96 5.48 -1.52
C ALA A 26 -2.76 6.24 -2.84
N GLU A 27 -1.51 6.40 -3.28
CA GLU A 27 -1.16 7.04 -4.55
C GLU A 27 -1.76 6.29 -5.74
N LEU A 28 -1.61 4.96 -5.78
CA LEU A 28 -2.18 4.11 -6.83
C LEU A 28 -3.71 4.18 -6.87
N ILE A 29 -4.37 4.02 -5.71
CA ILE A 29 -5.82 4.06 -5.61
C ILE A 29 -6.38 5.42 -6.03
N LEU A 30 -5.80 6.51 -5.51
CA LEU A 30 -6.28 7.85 -5.83
C LEU A 30 -6.06 8.19 -7.30
N SER A 31 -4.89 7.84 -7.85
CA SER A 31 -4.57 8.11 -9.26
C SER A 31 -5.53 7.37 -10.20
N ALA A 32 -5.84 6.11 -9.91
CA ALA A 32 -6.79 5.32 -10.70
C ALA A 32 -8.21 5.90 -10.64
N ASN A 33 -8.68 6.27 -9.45
CA ASN A 33 -10.02 6.84 -9.26
C ASN A 33 -10.16 8.21 -9.93
N VAL A 34 -9.16 9.09 -9.76
CA VAL A 34 -9.15 10.43 -10.37
C VAL A 34 -9.06 10.31 -11.89
N GLY A 35 -8.17 9.48 -12.42
CA GLY A 35 -8.04 9.27 -13.86
C GLY A 35 -9.32 8.74 -14.49
N LEU A 36 -9.97 7.76 -13.85
CA LEU A 36 -11.24 7.24 -14.34
C LEU A 36 -12.35 8.30 -14.32
N ALA A 37 -12.48 9.05 -13.23
CA ALA A 37 -13.48 10.11 -13.12
C ALA A 37 -13.26 11.21 -14.17
N LEU A 38 -12.00 11.62 -14.39
CA LEU A 38 -11.65 12.61 -15.41
C LEU A 38 -11.96 12.10 -16.81
N ASN A 39 -11.68 10.83 -17.12
CA ASN A 39 -12.03 10.21 -18.39
C ASN A 39 -13.54 10.18 -18.64
N GLN A 40 -14.34 9.86 -17.62
CA GLN A 40 -15.80 9.88 -17.69
C GLN A 40 -16.35 11.29 -17.94
N ILE A 41 -15.74 12.32 -17.35
CA ILE A 41 -16.14 13.72 -17.56
C ILE A 41 -15.72 14.21 -18.95
N ALA A 42 -14.49 13.93 -19.35
CA ALA A 42 -13.89 14.47 -20.58
C ALA A 42 -14.37 13.76 -21.84
N THR A 43 -14.68 12.46 -21.76
CA THR A 43 -15.10 11.67 -22.93
C THR A 43 -16.20 10.67 -22.55
N PRO A 44 -17.41 11.15 -22.20
CA PRO A 44 -18.47 10.29 -21.67
C PRO A 44 -18.85 9.15 -22.61
N SER A 45 -18.91 9.37 -23.92
CA SER A 45 -19.28 8.34 -24.91
C SER A 45 -18.24 7.22 -25.06
N LEU A 46 -17.02 7.39 -24.55
CA LEU A 46 -15.97 6.35 -24.57
C LEU A 46 -15.86 5.63 -23.22
N PHE A 47 -16.37 6.24 -22.14
CA PHE A 47 -16.26 5.75 -20.77
C PHE A 47 -17.64 5.69 -20.08
N ASP A 48 -18.69 5.34 -20.83
CA ASP A 48 -20.07 5.25 -20.33
C ASP A 48 -20.40 3.91 -19.64
N ASP A 49 -19.59 2.88 -19.88
CA ASP A 49 -19.76 1.57 -19.24
C ASP A 49 -19.49 1.66 -17.71
N PRO A 50 -20.52 1.46 -16.86
CA PRO A 50 -20.37 1.55 -15.41
C PRO A 50 -19.48 0.44 -14.82
N THR A 51 -19.26 -0.66 -15.55
CA THR A 51 -18.45 -1.79 -15.06
C THR A 51 -16.96 -1.47 -15.01
N VAL A 52 -16.48 -0.53 -15.82
CA VAL A 52 -15.06 -0.13 -15.89
C VAL A 52 -14.55 0.35 -14.53
N SER A 53 -15.39 1.03 -13.75
CA SER A 53 -15.04 1.45 -12.38
C SER A 53 -14.79 0.27 -11.44
N HIS A 54 -15.58 -0.79 -11.56
CA HIS A 54 -15.40 -2.00 -10.77
C HIS A 54 -14.11 -2.73 -11.17
N LEU A 55 -13.88 -2.90 -12.48
CA LEU A 55 -12.69 -3.57 -12.99
C LEU A 55 -11.39 -2.83 -12.62
N MET A 56 -11.39 -1.50 -12.72
CA MET A 56 -10.24 -0.68 -12.32
C MET A 56 -9.97 -0.81 -10.82
N ARG A 57 -11.01 -0.75 -9.98
CA ARG A 57 -10.90 -0.95 -8.53
C ARG A 57 -10.31 -2.32 -8.22
N ASP A 58 -10.84 -3.37 -8.83
CA ASP A 58 -10.39 -4.74 -8.59
C ASP A 58 -8.95 -4.95 -9.04
N ALA A 59 -8.54 -4.38 -10.18
CA ALA A 59 -7.17 -4.44 -10.67
C ALA A 59 -6.19 -3.74 -9.70
N VAL A 60 -6.51 -2.52 -9.25
CA VAL A 60 -5.68 -1.80 -8.27
C VAL A 60 -5.64 -2.55 -6.94
N PHE A 61 -6.78 -3.05 -6.46
CA PHE A 61 -6.86 -3.79 -5.21
C PHE A 61 -6.08 -5.09 -5.27
N ALA A 62 -6.14 -5.83 -6.37
CA ALA A 62 -5.32 -7.03 -6.58
C ALA A 62 -3.82 -6.73 -6.50
N ARG A 63 -3.40 -5.53 -6.95
CA ARG A 63 -2.01 -5.09 -6.89
C ARG A 63 -1.54 -4.73 -5.48
N VAL A 64 -2.38 -4.04 -4.70
CA VAL A 64 -2.00 -3.46 -3.40
C VAL A 64 -2.39 -4.33 -2.20
N LEU A 65 -3.46 -5.12 -2.30
CA LEU A 65 -3.94 -5.98 -1.22
C LEU A 65 -3.34 -7.39 -1.30
N GLY A 66 -2.99 -7.94 -0.13
CA GLY A 66 -2.60 -9.32 0.10
C GLY A 66 -3.81 -10.22 0.38
N ARG A 67 -3.79 -11.48 -0.08
CA ARG A 67 -4.69 -12.49 0.51
C ARG A 67 -4.13 -12.90 1.88
N PRO A 68 -4.98 -13.02 2.91
CA PRO A 68 -4.56 -13.65 4.15
C PRO A 68 -4.34 -15.16 3.89
N SER A 69 -3.10 -15.63 4.05
CA SER A 69 -2.63 -17.03 3.89
C SER A 69 -2.25 -17.42 2.45
N THR A 70 -1.12 -18.08 2.15
CA THR A 70 -0.04 -18.74 2.89
C THR A 70 1.29 -18.07 2.57
N ALA A 71 2.33 -18.28 3.39
CA ALA A 71 3.70 -17.79 3.17
C ALA A 71 4.08 -17.81 1.67
N ASP A 72 4.11 -16.64 1.06
CA ASP A 72 4.64 -16.46 -0.28
C ASP A 72 6.16 -16.54 -0.14
N GLU A 73 6.75 -17.64 -0.65
CA GLU A 73 8.12 -18.08 -0.34
C GLU A 73 9.20 -17.08 -0.81
N GLY A 74 8.83 -16.01 -1.54
CA GLY A 74 9.75 -14.98 -2.04
C GLY A 74 9.81 -13.67 -1.26
N ASP A 75 8.74 -13.23 -0.56
CA ASP A 75 8.63 -11.83 -0.06
C ASP A 75 8.25 -11.72 1.43
N GLY A 76 8.42 -12.82 2.18
CA GLY A 76 8.05 -12.92 3.60
C GLY A 76 8.68 -11.83 4.47
N LEU A 77 9.99 -11.62 4.38
CA LEU A 77 10.69 -10.65 5.21
C LEU A 77 10.23 -9.20 4.92
N ARG A 78 10.00 -8.88 3.66
CA ARG A 78 9.52 -7.57 3.22
C ARG A 78 8.12 -7.28 3.77
N SER A 79 7.21 -8.26 3.65
CA SER A 79 5.84 -8.14 4.16
C SER A 79 5.80 -7.99 5.70
N VAL A 80 6.68 -8.70 6.41
CA VAL A 80 6.84 -8.57 7.86
C VAL A 80 7.38 -7.19 8.23
N ALA A 81 8.36 -6.67 7.50
CA ALA A 81 8.91 -5.34 7.74
C ALA A 81 7.85 -4.25 7.55
N LEU A 82 7.07 -4.31 6.47
CA LEU A 82 5.95 -3.39 6.22
C LEU A 82 4.90 -3.45 7.33
N ARG A 83 4.52 -4.66 7.76
CA ARG A 83 3.55 -4.85 8.83
C ARG A 83 4.04 -4.27 10.15
N LEU A 84 5.29 -4.56 10.52
CA LEU A 84 5.88 -4.04 11.76
C LEU A 84 6.00 -2.51 11.72
N ARG A 85 6.38 -1.94 10.56
CA ARG A 85 6.43 -0.49 10.37
C ARG A 85 5.07 0.14 10.64
N ALA A 86 4.00 -0.42 10.08
CA ALA A 86 2.63 0.05 10.29
C ALA A 86 2.14 -0.12 11.73
N GLN A 87 2.52 -1.21 12.41
CA GLN A 87 2.21 -1.43 13.83
C GLN A 87 2.88 -0.37 14.71
N LEU A 88 4.13 0.01 14.42
CA LEU A 88 4.83 1.10 15.11
C LEU A 88 4.16 2.46 14.86
N ASP A 89 3.68 2.72 13.64
CA ASP A 89 3.00 3.98 13.33
C ASP A 89 1.64 4.11 14.05
N LEU A 90 0.91 3.01 14.25
CA LEU A 90 -0.39 3.02 14.92
C LEU A 90 -0.29 3.04 16.44
N ASN A 91 0.58 2.19 17.00
CA ASN A 91 0.59 1.92 18.43
C ASN A 91 1.77 2.57 19.15
N GLY A 92 2.80 3.00 18.41
CA GLY A 92 4.07 3.38 19.01
C GLY A 92 4.75 2.21 19.71
N THR A 93 5.76 2.52 20.52
CA THR A 93 6.38 1.59 21.46
C THR A 93 7.02 2.38 22.60
N GLU A 94 6.84 1.91 23.83
CA GLU A 94 7.51 2.48 25.02
C GLU A 94 8.79 1.70 25.37
N ALA A 95 9.06 0.59 24.67
CA ALA A 95 10.21 -0.28 24.95
C ALA A 95 11.53 0.23 24.35
N LEU A 96 11.47 1.22 23.45
CA LEU A 96 12.62 1.77 22.73
C LEU A 96 12.70 3.28 22.97
N GLU A 97 13.92 3.80 23.07
CA GLU A 97 14.14 5.24 23.07
C GLU A 97 13.73 5.86 21.72
N PRO A 98 13.46 7.19 21.67
CA PRO A 98 13.09 7.85 20.42
C PRO A 98 14.12 7.66 19.30
N VAL A 99 15.41 7.65 19.64
CA VAL A 99 16.50 7.44 18.67
C VAL A 99 16.53 6.01 18.14
N GLU A 100 16.27 5.02 19.00
CA GLU A 100 16.23 3.61 18.64
C GLU A 100 15.02 3.32 17.75
N THR A 101 13.87 3.90 18.07
CA THR A 101 12.65 3.82 17.26
C THR A 101 12.89 4.41 15.86
N ALA A 102 13.48 5.62 15.78
CA ALA A 102 13.81 6.23 14.50
C ALA A 102 14.78 5.38 13.65
N LEU A 103 15.75 4.73 14.31
CA LEU A 103 16.70 3.84 13.63
C LEU A 103 16.03 2.56 13.13
N LEU A 104 15.16 1.95 13.95
CA LEU A 104 14.37 0.78 13.56
C LEU A 104 13.48 1.09 12.36
N VAL A 105 12.78 2.23 12.38
CA VAL A 105 11.99 2.72 11.25
C VAL A 105 12.82 2.76 9.97
N ARG A 106 13.99 3.39 10.01
CA ARG A 106 14.88 3.48 8.86
C ARG A 106 15.34 2.10 8.36
N TRP A 107 15.58 1.15 9.26
CA TRP A 107 15.95 -0.21 8.87
C TRP A 107 14.79 -0.97 8.24
N LEU A 108 13.59 -0.85 8.79
CA LEU A 108 12.38 -1.45 8.23
C LEU A 108 12.09 -0.90 6.83
N ASP A 109 12.20 0.41 6.63
CA ASP A 109 12.03 1.04 5.31
C ASP A 109 13.06 0.51 4.29
N ARG A 110 14.30 0.26 4.72
CA ARG A 110 15.35 -0.33 3.87
C ARG A 110 15.09 -1.79 3.52
N ILE A 111 14.58 -2.59 4.47
CA ILE A 111 14.21 -3.99 4.24
C ILE A 111 12.97 -4.06 3.33
N ALA A 112 12.05 -3.12 3.49
CA ALA A 112 10.83 -3.01 2.70
C ALA A 112 11.06 -2.47 1.29
N ALA A 113 12.21 -1.87 1.01
CA ALA A 113 12.54 -1.40 -0.33
C ALA A 113 12.49 -2.58 -1.34
N PRO A 114 11.93 -2.38 -2.54
CA PRO A 114 11.95 -3.43 -3.55
C PRO A 114 13.40 -3.79 -3.87
N GLY A 115 13.67 -5.08 -4.06
CA GLY A 115 14.94 -5.52 -4.63
C GLY A 115 15.15 -4.74 -5.94
N ARG A 116 16.36 -4.21 -6.14
CA ARG A 116 16.72 -3.67 -7.45
C ARG A 116 16.72 -4.86 -8.40
N ASP A 117 15.72 -4.94 -9.28
CA ASP A 117 15.79 -5.86 -10.40
C ASP A 117 16.96 -5.40 -11.28
N ASP A 118 18.13 -6.02 -11.10
CA ASP A 118 19.22 -5.95 -12.06
C ASP A 118 18.75 -6.72 -13.31
N THR A 119 17.97 -6.05 -14.15
CA THR A 119 17.73 -6.47 -15.53
C THR A 119 18.03 -5.26 -16.41
N THR A 120 19.28 -5.26 -16.87
CA THR A 120 19.73 -4.55 -18.07
C THR A 120 19.10 -5.17 -19.30
#